data_AF-A0AAE4TW29-F1
#
_entry.id   AF-A0AAE4TW29-F1
#
_cell.length_a   1.000
_cell.length_b   1.000
_cell.length_c   1.000
_cell.angle_alpha   90.00
_cell.angle_beta   90.00
_cell.angle_gamma   90.00
#
_symmetry.space_group_name_H-M   'P 1'
#
loop_
_entity.id
_entity.type
_entity.pdbx_description
1 polymer ?
#
loop_
_entity_poly.entity_id
_entity_poly.type
_entity_poly.pdbx_seq_one_letter_code
_entity_poly.pdbx_strand_id
1 'polypeptide(L)'
;MKRQLVFKDDSSDKFWNIEVSGNSFTVQYGKAGTGGQTQTKSFENEEQCLKEAEKLVHEKLKKGYAENSVSDFAATWKELAESSHPSEAFLKHFSFLTDSEEDKVVLEKLSRGVLKINVDSSEEEPALIVEIKYADPDFDEPAVIRCSAPFTGTPEKGLPKSYVKTAQIHNGMYFEDLGGGSIGFFGIGSDGKINSGGWEPEALEEGDNEEFIERLENKDLSISDVDCIVEFGQNWILSDPLKKTAHKEPGYLFISHEDCEVVSIEAANQLTFGPILLRVFAQRILDEEYFSEVYS
;
A
#
# COMPACT_ATOMS: atom_id res chain seq x y z
N MET A 1 8.34 17.57 18.79
CA MET A 1 7.27 16.89 18.04
C MET A 1 6.97 17.68 16.79
N LYS A 2 6.86 17.04 15.63
CA LYS A 2 6.41 17.67 14.38
C LYS A 2 5.42 16.75 13.69
N ARG A 3 4.31 17.27 13.19
CA ARG A 3 3.32 16.52 12.41
C ARG A 3 2.86 17.37 11.25
N GLN A 4 2.73 16.75 10.09
CA GLN A 4 2.17 17.38 8.90
C GLN A 4 0.95 16.56 8.52
N LEU A 5 -0.18 17.20 8.33
CA LEU A 5 -1.43 16.54 8.01
C LEU A 5 -2.00 17.09 6.72
N VAL A 6 -2.58 16.23 5.91
CA VAL A 6 -3.28 16.58 4.68
C VAL A 6 -4.73 16.14 4.77
N PHE A 7 -5.62 16.92 4.18
CA PHE A 7 -7.03 16.59 4.03
C PHE A 7 -7.41 16.82 2.58
N LYS A 8 -7.83 15.74 1.90
CA LYS A 8 -8.20 15.77 0.49
C LYS A 8 -9.58 15.14 0.31
N ASP A 9 -10.49 15.90 -0.31
CA ASP A 9 -11.78 15.45 -0.82
C ASP A 9 -12.01 16.05 -2.22
N ASP A 10 -13.15 15.74 -2.86
CA ASP A 10 -13.48 16.19 -4.22
C ASP A 10 -13.41 17.72 -4.43
N SER A 11 -13.48 18.51 -3.35
CA SER A 11 -13.56 19.98 -3.35
C SER A 11 -12.47 20.68 -2.52
N SER A 12 -11.78 19.93 -1.66
CA SER A 12 -10.86 20.43 -0.65
C SER A 12 -9.51 19.76 -0.79
N ASP A 13 -8.47 20.58 -0.87
CA ASP A 13 -7.09 20.14 -0.70
C ASP A 13 -6.43 21.06 0.32
N LYS A 14 -6.25 20.56 1.54
CA LYS A 14 -5.87 21.34 2.72
C LYS A 14 -4.69 20.71 3.43
N PHE A 15 -3.84 21.54 4.01
CA PHE A 15 -2.77 21.10 4.89
C PHE A 15 -2.96 21.68 6.29
N TRP A 16 -2.45 20.96 7.28
CA TRP A 16 -2.37 21.38 8.67
C TRP A 16 -1.13 20.77 9.30
N ASN A 17 -0.20 21.61 9.75
CA ASN A 17 1.08 21.21 10.31
C ASN A 17 1.16 21.73 11.75
N ILE A 18 1.83 20.99 12.62
CA ILE A 18 2.16 21.43 13.98
C ILE A 18 3.61 21.09 14.31
N GLU A 19 4.32 22.04 14.91
CA GLU A 19 5.69 21.88 15.38
C GLU A 19 5.81 22.38 16.82
N VAL A 20 6.25 21.51 17.73
CA VAL A 20 6.47 21.81 19.15
C VAL A 20 7.94 22.10 19.37
N SER A 21 8.25 23.25 19.97
CA SER A 21 9.57 23.69 20.38
C SER A 21 9.54 24.22 21.82
N GLY A 22 10.15 23.47 22.74
CA GLY A 22 10.10 23.74 24.18
C GLY A 22 8.67 23.81 24.71
N ASN A 23 8.34 24.89 25.40
CA ASN A 23 7.01 25.16 25.96
C ASN A 23 6.05 25.84 24.97
N SER A 24 6.32 25.79 23.67
CA SER A 24 5.45 26.38 22.65
C SER A 24 5.25 25.45 21.46
N PHE A 25 4.14 25.63 20.76
CA PHE A 25 3.93 25.02 19.46
C PHE A 25 3.53 26.07 18.43
N THR A 26 3.83 25.78 17.17
CA THR A 26 3.40 26.54 16.01
C THR A 26 2.57 25.64 15.11
N VAL A 27 1.36 26.08 14.79
CA VAL A 27 0.46 25.43 13.83
C VAL A 27 0.45 26.23 12.54
N GLN A 28 0.58 25.57 11.40
CA GLN A 28 0.45 26.17 10.06
C GLN A 28 -0.66 25.46 9.29
N TYR A 29 -1.60 26.18 8.67
CA TYR A 29 -2.69 25.54 7.95
C TYR A 29 -3.18 26.35 6.76
N GLY A 30 -3.73 25.70 5.74
CA GLY A 30 -4.20 26.40 4.55
C GLY A 30 -4.67 25.46 3.44
N LYS A 31 -4.93 26.02 2.27
CA LYS A 31 -5.12 25.25 1.04
C LYS A 31 -3.74 24.78 0.55
N ALA A 32 -3.64 23.56 0.04
CA ALA A 32 -2.41 23.06 -0.56
C ALA A 32 -1.90 24.02 -1.66
N GLY A 33 -0.58 24.19 -1.73
CA GLY A 33 0.08 25.14 -2.64
C GLY A 33 0.04 26.62 -2.23
N THR A 34 -0.48 26.95 -1.04
CA THR A 34 -0.46 28.32 -0.50
C THR A 34 0.48 28.42 0.71
N GLY A 35 0.91 29.63 1.07
CA GLY A 35 1.70 29.85 2.29
C GLY A 35 0.92 29.57 3.60
N GLY A 36 -0.40 29.45 3.52
CA GLY A 36 -1.29 29.21 4.66
C GLY A 36 -1.31 30.34 5.69
N GLN A 37 -1.80 30.01 6.88
CA GLN A 37 -1.82 30.85 8.07
C GLN A 37 -1.03 30.14 9.17
N THR A 38 -0.32 30.92 9.98
CA THR A 38 0.49 30.43 11.09
C THR A 38 -0.05 30.95 12.42
N GLN A 39 -0.14 30.10 13.42
CA GLN A 39 -0.51 30.44 14.79
C GLN A 39 0.45 29.78 15.78
N THR A 40 1.06 30.58 16.66
CA THR A 40 1.95 30.09 17.71
C THR A 40 1.25 30.22 19.07
N LYS A 41 1.40 29.20 19.92
CA LYS A 41 0.85 29.18 21.28
C LYS A 41 1.93 28.71 22.26
N SER A 42 2.09 29.43 23.36
CA SER A 42 3.03 29.12 24.44
C SER A 42 2.29 28.68 25.71
N PHE A 43 2.97 27.86 26.52
CA PHE A 43 2.45 27.23 27.74
C PHE A 43 3.43 27.44 28.90
N GLU A 44 2.98 27.12 30.12
CA GLU A 44 3.81 27.26 31.32
C GLU A 44 4.99 26.29 31.32
N ASN A 45 4.81 25.10 30.76
CA ASN A 45 5.84 24.08 30.66
C ASN A 45 5.68 23.22 29.40
N GLU A 46 6.72 22.42 29.12
CA GLU A 46 6.78 21.54 27.94
C GLU A 46 5.72 20.44 27.96
N GLU A 47 5.42 19.88 29.13
CA GLU A 47 4.45 18.79 29.29
C GLU A 47 3.03 19.22 28.89
N GLN A 48 2.59 20.40 29.36
CA GLN A 48 1.30 20.98 28.97
C GLN A 48 1.24 21.28 27.47
N CYS A 49 2.34 21.78 26.90
CA CYS A 49 2.44 22.07 25.47
C CYS A 49 2.26 20.78 24.64
N LEU A 50 2.99 19.73 25.00
CA LEU A 50 2.94 18.45 24.30
C LEU A 50 1.55 17.81 24.36
N LYS A 51 0.93 17.80 25.55
CA LYS A 51 -0.42 17.24 25.75
C LYS A 51 -1.48 17.94 24.91
N GLU A 52 -1.42 19.27 24.80
CA GLU A 52 -2.37 20.03 23.97
C GLU A 52 -2.07 19.82 22.47
N ALA A 53 -0.80 19.73 22.08
CA ALA A 53 -0.41 19.44 20.70
C ALA A 53 -0.93 18.06 20.24
N GLU A 54 -0.77 17.02 21.06
CA GLU A 54 -1.29 15.68 20.79
C GLU A 54 -2.81 15.65 20.67
N LYS A 55 -3.52 16.39 21.53
CA LYS A 55 -4.97 16.53 21.45
C LYS A 55 -5.41 17.14 20.11
N LEU A 56 -4.74 18.21 19.66
CA LEU A 56 -5.07 18.86 18.38
C LEU A 56 -4.84 17.92 17.19
N VAL A 57 -3.75 17.14 17.21
CA VAL A 57 -3.49 16.11 16.19
C VAL A 57 -4.63 15.10 16.18
N HIS A 58 -5.01 14.55 17.33
CA HIS A 58 -6.07 13.55 17.41
C HIS A 58 -7.43 14.10 16.92
N GLU A 59 -7.74 15.35 17.21
CA GLU A 59 -8.94 16.02 16.66
C GLU A 59 -8.90 16.17 15.14
N LYS A 60 -7.74 16.43 14.54
CA LYS A 60 -7.58 16.54 13.09
C LYS A 60 -7.70 15.19 12.41
N LEU A 61 -7.07 14.15 12.97
CA LEU A 61 -7.21 12.78 12.48
C LEU A 61 -8.68 12.32 12.49
N LYS A 62 -9.41 12.61 13.58
CA LYS A 62 -10.87 12.36 13.66
C LYS A 62 -11.70 13.11 12.61
N LYS A 63 -11.21 14.25 12.11
CA LYS A 63 -11.85 15.05 11.05
C LYS A 63 -11.45 14.59 9.64
N GLY A 64 -10.76 13.46 9.51
CA GLY A 64 -10.36 12.87 8.23
C GLY A 64 -9.07 13.44 7.66
N TYR A 65 -8.31 14.24 8.42
CA TYR A 65 -6.94 14.55 8.03
C TYR A 65 -6.10 13.28 8.16
N ALA A 66 -5.27 12.99 7.18
CA ALA A 66 -4.27 11.93 7.24
C ALA A 66 -2.90 12.54 7.54
N GLU A 67 -2.01 11.78 8.17
CA GLU A 67 -0.60 12.15 8.21
C GLU A 67 -0.09 12.32 6.78
N ASN A 68 0.57 13.45 6.53
CA ASN A 68 1.38 13.66 5.35
C ASN A 68 2.67 12.84 5.54
N SER A 69 2.55 11.53 5.34
CA SER A 69 3.63 10.52 5.36
C SER A 69 4.83 10.94 4.49
N VAL A 70 4.58 11.81 3.52
CA VAL A 70 5.56 12.37 2.58
C VAL A 70 6.71 13.11 3.26
N SER A 71 6.47 13.78 4.41
CA SER A 71 7.49 14.66 5.00
C SER A 71 8.47 13.96 5.94
N ASP A 72 8.23 12.71 6.32
CA ASP A 72 9.12 11.99 7.24
C ASP A 72 9.22 10.47 7.00
N PHE A 73 8.80 9.98 5.81
CA PHE A 73 9.03 8.58 5.44
C PHE A 73 10.52 8.24 5.51
N ALA A 74 11.41 9.18 5.14
CA ALA A 74 12.84 8.99 5.21
C ALA A 74 13.36 8.77 6.64
N ALA A 75 12.88 9.52 7.65
CA ALA A 75 13.27 9.25 9.03
C ALA A 75 12.63 7.96 9.55
N THR A 76 11.38 7.69 9.19
CA THR A 76 10.70 6.43 9.53
C THR A 76 11.51 5.23 9.00
N TRP A 77 11.93 5.28 7.74
CA TRP A 77 12.74 4.24 7.11
C TRP A 77 14.12 4.11 7.74
N LYS A 78 14.74 5.25 8.11
CA LYS A 78 15.99 5.25 8.84
C LYS A 78 15.85 4.57 10.21
N GLU A 79 14.82 4.90 10.98
CA GLU A 79 14.54 4.26 12.27
C GLU A 79 14.31 2.75 12.11
N LEU A 80 13.61 2.32 11.06
CA LEU A 80 13.41 0.91 10.75
C LEU A 80 14.73 0.19 10.43
N ALA A 81 15.57 0.80 9.58
CA ALA A 81 16.85 0.24 9.18
C ALA A 81 17.88 0.20 10.33
N GLU A 82 17.79 1.12 11.29
CA GLU A 82 18.69 1.20 12.47
C GLU A 82 18.17 0.36 13.66
N SER A 83 17.01 -0.29 13.55
CA SER A 83 16.41 -1.07 14.64
C SER A 83 17.26 -2.27 15.04
N SER A 84 17.48 -2.45 16.35
CA SER A 84 18.07 -3.67 16.91
C SER A 84 17.09 -4.86 16.96
N HIS A 85 15.81 -4.62 16.66
CA HIS A 85 14.73 -5.60 16.67
C HIS A 85 13.96 -5.53 15.34
N PRO A 86 14.56 -5.97 14.22
CA PRO A 86 14.00 -5.78 12.88
C PRO A 86 12.64 -6.45 12.69
N SER A 87 12.40 -7.63 13.27
CA SER A 87 11.09 -8.29 13.22
C SER A 87 9.98 -7.48 13.90
N GLU A 88 10.26 -6.89 15.07
CA GLU A 88 9.28 -6.05 15.80
C GLU A 88 9.03 -4.72 15.07
N ALA A 89 10.09 -4.12 14.54
CA ALA A 89 10.03 -2.93 13.69
C ALA A 89 9.18 -3.19 12.43
N PHE A 90 9.40 -4.32 11.76
CA PHE A 90 8.61 -4.77 10.62
C PHE A 90 7.14 -4.91 10.99
N LEU A 91 6.81 -5.65 12.06
CA LEU A 91 5.43 -5.84 12.51
C LEU A 91 4.70 -4.52 12.72
N LYS A 92 5.35 -3.59 13.42
CA LYS A 92 4.76 -2.29 13.73
C LYS A 92 4.51 -1.49 12.46
N HIS A 93 5.51 -1.41 11.57
CA HIS A 93 5.43 -0.61 10.36
C HIS A 93 4.41 -1.15 9.37
N PHE A 94 4.45 -2.45 9.07
CA PHE A 94 3.59 -3.08 8.06
C PHE A 94 2.19 -3.46 8.56
N SER A 95 1.84 -3.06 9.80
CA SER A 95 0.50 -3.28 10.37
C SER A 95 -0.64 -2.65 9.57
N PHE A 96 -0.35 -1.68 8.69
CA PHE A 96 -1.33 -1.09 7.77
C PHE A 96 -1.89 -2.09 6.73
N LEU A 97 -1.25 -3.24 6.54
CA LEU A 97 -1.73 -4.31 5.67
C LEU A 97 -2.79 -5.21 6.34
N THR A 98 -3.15 -4.95 7.60
CA THR A 98 -4.02 -5.83 8.40
C THR A 98 -5.35 -5.15 8.73
N ASP A 99 -6.45 -5.87 8.57
CA ASP A 99 -7.80 -5.42 8.95
C ASP A 99 -8.40 -6.27 10.08
N SER A 100 -7.91 -7.49 10.26
CA SER A 100 -8.42 -8.49 11.20
C SER A 100 -7.30 -9.13 12.04
N GLU A 101 -7.69 -9.91 13.06
CA GLU A 101 -6.73 -10.71 13.84
C GLU A 101 -6.07 -11.82 13.01
N GLU A 102 -6.76 -12.33 11.99
CA GLU A 102 -6.19 -13.33 11.08
C GLU A 102 -5.06 -12.73 10.25
N ASP A 103 -5.24 -11.52 9.71
CA ASP A 103 -4.21 -10.82 8.96
C ASP A 103 -2.98 -10.54 9.85
N LYS A 104 -3.19 -10.20 11.13
CA LYS A 104 -2.09 -10.02 12.08
C LYS A 104 -1.28 -11.29 12.27
N VAL A 105 -1.94 -12.45 12.34
CA VAL A 105 -1.24 -13.75 12.43
C VAL A 105 -0.37 -13.98 11.19
N VAL A 106 -0.87 -13.66 9.99
CA VAL A 106 -0.07 -13.78 8.75
C VAL A 106 1.14 -12.82 8.77
N LEU A 107 0.93 -11.57 9.15
CA LEU A 107 2.02 -10.58 9.27
C LEU A 107 3.07 -11.01 10.31
N GLU A 108 2.63 -11.55 11.45
CA GLU A 108 3.51 -12.11 12.48
C GLU A 108 4.39 -13.22 11.93
N LYS A 109 3.85 -14.13 11.11
CA LYS A 109 4.65 -15.19 10.50
C LYS A 109 5.73 -14.63 9.58
N LEU A 110 5.38 -13.68 8.69
CA LEU A 110 6.36 -13.01 7.81
C LEU A 110 7.46 -12.32 8.62
N SER A 111 7.10 -11.64 9.71
CA SER A 111 8.06 -10.93 10.56
C SER A 111 9.14 -11.82 11.18
N ARG A 112 8.82 -13.09 11.45
CA ARG A 112 9.78 -14.07 12.00
C ARG A 112 10.88 -14.42 10.99
N GLY A 113 10.60 -14.27 9.70
CA GLY A 113 11.56 -14.48 8.61
C GLY A 113 12.41 -13.24 8.28
N VAL A 114 12.12 -12.06 8.85
CA VAL A 114 12.85 -10.83 8.54
C VAL A 114 14.30 -10.96 8.99
N LEU A 115 15.22 -10.90 8.04
CA LEU A 115 16.66 -10.95 8.26
C LEU A 115 17.23 -9.54 8.45
N LYS A 116 16.78 -8.61 7.61
CA LYS A 116 17.34 -7.26 7.55
C LYS A 116 16.35 -6.28 6.95
N ILE A 117 16.42 -5.04 7.43
CA ILE A 117 15.76 -3.88 6.83
C ILE A 117 16.84 -2.86 6.52
N ASN A 118 16.84 -2.30 5.32
CA ASN A 118 17.77 -1.24 4.94
C ASN A 118 17.10 -0.22 4.02
N VAL A 119 17.78 0.90 3.78
CA VAL A 119 17.33 1.91 2.83
C VAL A 119 18.33 1.92 1.68
N ASP A 120 17.84 1.60 0.49
CA ASP A 120 18.60 1.81 -0.74
C ASP A 120 18.38 3.25 -1.21
N SER A 121 19.47 3.97 -1.40
CA SER A 121 19.50 5.35 -1.93
C SER A 121 20.48 5.48 -3.09
N SER A 122 20.83 4.35 -3.73
CA SER A 122 21.72 4.33 -4.89
C SER A 122 21.02 4.80 -6.17
N GLU A 123 19.70 4.61 -6.24
CA GLU A 123 18.84 5.06 -7.33
C GLU A 123 18.28 6.48 -7.08
N GLU A 124 17.70 7.08 -8.12
CA GLU A 124 17.11 8.44 -8.07
C GLU A 124 15.94 8.53 -7.06
N GLU A 125 15.16 7.44 -6.93
CA GLU A 125 14.13 7.29 -5.91
C GLU A 125 14.55 6.25 -4.85
N PRO A 126 14.62 6.63 -3.56
CA PRO A 126 15.01 5.71 -2.51
C PRO A 126 13.95 4.63 -2.29
N ALA A 127 14.39 3.46 -1.85
CA ALA A 127 13.51 2.36 -1.48
C ALA A 127 13.85 1.81 -0.09
N LEU A 128 12.81 1.43 0.66
CA LEU A 128 12.98 0.58 1.83
C LEU A 128 13.09 -0.86 1.36
N ILE A 129 14.18 -1.53 1.71
CA ILE A 129 14.44 -2.93 1.36
C ILE A 129 14.21 -3.79 2.59
N VAL A 130 13.38 -4.82 2.45
CA VAL A 130 13.17 -5.84 3.49
C VAL A 130 13.62 -7.19 2.94
N GLU A 131 14.63 -7.77 3.59
CA GLU A 131 15.11 -9.12 3.29
C GLU A 131 14.40 -10.11 4.21
N ILE A 132 13.62 -11.02 3.64
CA ILE A 132 12.88 -12.07 4.37
C ILE A 132 13.35 -13.44 3.90
N LYS A 133 13.69 -14.32 4.84
CA LYS A 133 14.07 -15.69 4.54
C LYS A 133 12.87 -16.48 3.98
N TYR A 134 13.06 -17.17 2.86
CA TYR A 134 12.10 -18.16 2.39
C TYR A 134 11.95 -19.32 3.37
N ALA A 135 10.74 -19.86 3.46
CA ALA A 135 10.48 -21.08 4.23
C ALA A 135 10.98 -22.33 3.49
N ASP A 136 10.86 -22.35 2.16
CA ASP A 136 11.40 -23.41 1.32
C ASP A 136 12.94 -23.43 1.45
N PRO A 137 13.51 -24.54 1.93
CA PRO A 137 14.95 -24.66 2.15
C PRO A 137 15.77 -24.71 0.87
N ASP A 138 15.16 -24.91 -0.30
CA ASP A 138 15.86 -24.92 -1.59
C ASP A 138 16.24 -23.50 -2.06
N PHE A 139 15.72 -22.45 -1.40
CA PHE A 139 16.09 -21.06 -1.66
C PHE A 139 17.12 -20.55 -0.63
N ASP A 140 18.36 -20.42 -1.10
CA ASP A 140 19.49 -19.92 -0.28
C ASP A 140 19.50 -18.39 -0.12
N GLU A 141 18.97 -17.65 -1.10
CA GLU A 141 18.89 -16.19 -1.09
C GLU A 141 17.53 -15.73 -0.55
N PRO A 142 17.46 -14.61 0.21
CA PRO A 142 16.20 -14.13 0.75
C PRO A 142 15.29 -13.51 -0.33
N ALA A 143 14.00 -13.44 -0.04
CA ALA A 143 13.09 -12.55 -0.74
C ALA A 143 13.48 -11.09 -0.42
N VAL A 144 13.68 -10.27 -1.44
CA VAL A 144 14.11 -8.87 -1.31
C VAL A 144 12.95 -7.95 -1.68
N ILE A 145 12.09 -7.64 -0.71
CA ILE A 145 10.92 -6.77 -0.93
C ILE A 145 11.40 -5.33 -1.03
N ARG A 146 11.24 -4.74 -2.22
CA ARG A 146 11.45 -3.32 -2.49
C ARG A 146 10.16 -2.56 -2.23
N CYS A 147 10.20 -1.60 -1.29
CA CYS A 147 9.07 -0.74 -1.00
C CYS A 147 9.39 0.70 -1.42
N SER A 148 8.62 1.22 -2.39
CA SER A 148 8.78 2.56 -2.95
C SER A 148 8.32 3.65 -1.98
N ALA A 149 8.73 4.89 -2.24
CA ALA A 149 8.30 6.06 -1.47
C ALA A 149 6.76 6.23 -1.54
N PRO A 150 6.13 6.90 -0.56
CA PRO A 150 4.68 7.15 -0.54
C PRO A 150 4.15 7.85 -1.81
N PHE A 151 2.95 7.47 -2.25
CA PHE A 151 2.23 8.18 -3.30
C PHE A 151 1.70 9.51 -2.78
N THR A 152 2.00 10.59 -3.51
CA THR A 152 1.66 11.97 -3.10
C THR A 152 0.78 12.70 -4.12
N GLY A 153 0.53 12.04 -5.25
CA GLY A 153 -0.22 12.60 -6.37
C GLY A 153 -1.73 12.64 -6.12
N THR A 154 -2.46 12.83 -7.20
CA THR A 154 -3.92 12.72 -7.19
C THR A 154 -4.30 11.42 -7.91
N PRO A 155 -4.92 10.45 -7.22
CA PRO A 155 -5.36 9.24 -7.88
C PRO A 155 -6.52 9.57 -8.84
N GLU A 156 -6.62 8.82 -9.94
CA GLU A 156 -7.76 8.89 -10.84
C GLU A 156 -9.05 8.49 -10.11
N LYS A 157 -10.17 9.03 -10.57
CA LYS A 157 -11.47 8.75 -9.97
C LYS A 157 -11.86 7.29 -10.24
N GLY A 158 -12.15 6.54 -9.20
CA GLY A 158 -12.67 5.17 -9.31
C GLY A 158 -11.71 4.10 -8.80
N LEU A 159 -10.43 4.45 -8.58
CA LEU A 159 -9.46 3.55 -7.98
C LEU A 159 -9.93 3.00 -6.61
N PRO A 160 -9.61 1.73 -6.27
CA PRO A 160 -9.92 1.17 -4.96
C PRO A 160 -9.32 2.02 -3.84
N LYS A 161 -10.13 2.39 -2.84
CA LYS A 161 -9.66 3.28 -1.76
C LYS A 161 -8.62 2.60 -0.89
N SER A 162 -8.75 1.30 -0.67
CA SER A 162 -7.77 0.50 0.07
C SER A 162 -6.42 0.43 -0.66
N TYR A 163 -6.41 0.28 -1.99
CA TYR A 163 -5.21 0.36 -2.81
C TYR A 163 -4.51 1.72 -2.68
N VAL A 164 -5.27 2.81 -2.85
CA VAL A 164 -4.74 4.18 -2.69
C VAL A 164 -4.14 4.40 -1.31
N LYS A 165 -4.80 3.94 -0.24
CA LYS A 165 -4.27 4.07 1.13
C LYS A 165 -2.95 3.32 1.32
N THR A 166 -2.84 2.12 0.75
CA THR A 166 -1.58 1.35 0.77
C THR A 166 -0.50 2.08 -0.03
N ALA A 167 -0.82 2.58 -1.23
CA ALA A 167 0.09 3.37 -2.05
C ALA A 167 0.59 4.65 -1.35
N GLN A 168 -0.23 5.26 -0.50
CA GLN A 168 0.13 6.43 0.31
C GLN A 168 1.08 6.13 1.49
N ILE A 169 1.39 4.86 1.74
CA ILE A 169 2.43 4.43 2.68
C ILE A 169 3.65 3.94 1.91
N HIS A 170 3.44 3.10 0.90
CA HIS A 170 4.46 2.66 -0.05
C HIS A 170 3.85 2.59 -1.45
N ASN A 171 4.31 3.41 -2.40
CA ASN A 171 3.76 3.45 -3.77
C ASN A 171 4.29 2.31 -4.63
N GLY A 172 4.15 1.09 -4.13
CA GLY A 172 4.71 -0.12 -4.70
C GLY A 172 5.47 -0.90 -3.64
N MET A 173 5.19 -2.19 -3.57
CA MET A 173 5.89 -3.17 -2.75
C MET A 173 5.96 -4.45 -3.56
N TYR A 174 7.17 -4.82 -3.98
CA TYR A 174 7.36 -5.98 -4.84
C TYR A 174 8.75 -6.61 -4.66
N PHE A 175 8.90 -7.86 -5.06
CA PHE A 175 10.19 -8.53 -5.22
C PHE A 175 10.18 -9.37 -6.50
N GLU A 176 11.35 -9.64 -7.06
CA GLU A 176 11.47 -10.54 -8.21
C GLU A 176 11.33 -11.98 -7.75
N ASP A 177 10.46 -12.73 -8.41
CA ASP A 177 10.32 -14.15 -8.14
C ASP A 177 11.50 -14.93 -8.76
N LEU A 178 11.91 -16.00 -8.08
CA LEU A 178 12.96 -16.90 -8.55
C LEU A 178 12.54 -17.70 -9.79
N GLY A 179 11.22 -17.84 -10.01
CA GLY A 179 10.63 -18.41 -11.24
C GLY A 179 10.47 -17.42 -12.39
N GLY A 180 10.77 -16.13 -12.18
CA GLY A 180 10.52 -15.04 -13.12
C GLY A 180 9.19 -14.32 -12.87
N GLY A 181 9.16 -13.04 -13.27
CA GLY A 181 8.06 -12.12 -12.96
C GLY A 181 8.18 -11.52 -11.56
N SER A 182 7.43 -10.44 -11.29
CA SER A 182 7.44 -9.82 -9.98
C SER A 182 6.32 -10.37 -9.10
N ILE A 183 6.48 -10.25 -7.78
CA ILE A 183 5.46 -10.57 -6.78
C ILE A 183 5.17 -9.28 -6.02
N GLY A 184 3.95 -8.76 -6.12
CA GLY A 184 3.52 -7.55 -5.43
C GLY A 184 2.85 -6.53 -6.35
N PHE A 185 2.91 -5.25 -5.98
CA PHE A 185 2.24 -4.19 -6.74
C PHE A 185 3.18 -3.00 -6.99
N PHE A 186 2.90 -2.22 -8.04
CA PHE A 186 3.75 -1.12 -8.51
C PHE A 186 3.18 0.28 -8.23
N GLY A 187 2.06 0.35 -7.50
CA GLY A 187 1.47 1.59 -7.05
C GLY A 187 0.79 2.38 -8.16
N ILE A 188 0.84 3.71 -8.04
CA ILE A 188 0.11 4.66 -8.87
C ILE A 188 1.12 5.55 -9.60
N GLY A 189 0.94 5.67 -10.91
CA GLY A 189 1.75 6.52 -11.78
C GLY A 189 1.52 8.01 -11.54
N SER A 190 2.40 8.84 -12.13
CA SER A 190 2.29 10.30 -12.07
C SER A 190 1.02 10.86 -12.72
N ASP A 191 0.40 10.08 -13.61
CA ASP A 191 -0.89 10.36 -14.26
C ASP A 191 -2.10 10.01 -13.37
N GLY A 192 -1.87 9.44 -12.18
CA GLY A 192 -2.90 9.03 -11.24
C GLY A 192 -3.50 7.66 -11.49
N LYS A 193 -3.02 6.92 -12.50
CA LYS A 193 -3.48 5.58 -12.86
C LYS A 193 -2.70 4.50 -12.14
N ILE A 194 -3.28 3.31 -12.05
CA ILE A 194 -2.57 2.14 -11.53
C ILE A 194 -1.39 1.83 -12.46
N ASN A 195 -0.22 1.58 -11.87
CA ASN A 195 0.90 1.00 -12.58
C ASN A 195 0.73 -0.52 -12.58
N SER A 196 0.33 -1.07 -13.73
CA SER A 196 0.03 -2.49 -13.89
C SER A 196 1.26 -3.37 -14.12
N GLY A 197 2.48 -2.82 -14.02
CA GLY A 197 3.70 -3.59 -14.20
C GLY A 197 3.83 -4.16 -15.62
N GLY A 198 4.11 -5.45 -15.73
CA GLY A 198 4.20 -6.22 -16.97
C GLY A 198 2.86 -6.78 -17.47
N TRP A 199 1.73 -6.41 -16.89
CA TRP A 199 0.41 -6.82 -17.38
C TRP A 199 0.05 -6.12 -18.70
N GLU A 200 -0.40 -6.92 -19.67
CA GLU A 200 -0.91 -6.47 -20.97
C GLU A 200 -2.37 -6.92 -21.11
N PRO A 201 -3.35 -6.00 -21.17
CA PRO A 201 -4.78 -6.34 -21.25
C PRO A 201 -5.17 -7.27 -22.40
N GLU A 202 -4.38 -7.27 -23.49
CA GLU A 202 -4.55 -8.13 -24.66
C GLU A 202 -4.51 -9.62 -24.29
N ALA A 203 -3.87 -10.00 -23.18
CA ALA A 203 -3.90 -11.38 -22.66
C ALA A 203 -5.34 -11.88 -22.42
N LEU A 204 -6.29 -10.98 -22.10
CA LEU A 204 -7.70 -11.34 -21.94
C LEU A 204 -8.32 -11.86 -23.24
N GLU A 205 -7.81 -11.47 -24.41
CA GLU A 205 -8.29 -11.95 -25.71
C GLU A 205 -7.67 -13.29 -26.12
N GLU A 206 -6.63 -13.74 -25.41
CA GLU A 206 -5.94 -15.01 -25.69
C GLU A 206 -6.61 -16.22 -25.00
N GLY A 207 -7.27 -16.00 -23.87
CA GLY A 207 -8.02 -17.04 -23.12
C GLY A 207 -9.50 -17.14 -23.49
N ASP A 208 -10.20 -18.12 -22.90
CA ASP A 208 -11.65 -18.35 -23.09
C ASP A 208 -12.51 -17.34 -22.29
N ASN A 209 -12.37 -16.05 -22.59
CA ASN A 209 -12.97 -14.94 -21.83
C ASN A 209 -14.10 -14.21 -22.59
N GLU A 210 -14.63 -14.77 -23.66
CA GLU A 210 -15.57 -14.11 -24.58
C GLU A 210 -16.81 -13.58 -23.84
N GLU A 211 -17.38 -14.38 -22.92
CA GLU A 211 -18.53 -13.96 -22.09
C GLU A 211 -18.14 -12.82 -21.13
N PHE A 212 -16.94 -12.84 -20.56
CA PHE A 212 -16.46 -11.79 -19.68
C PHE A 212 -16.27 -10.47 -20.44
N ILE A 213 -15.66 -10.52 -21.63
CA ILE A 213 -15.45 -9.36 -22.50
C ILE A 213 -16.80 -8.78 -22.94
N GLU A 214 -17.76 -9.61 -23.35
CA GLU A 214 -19.12 -9.15 -23.71
C GLU A 214 -19.79 -8.43 -22.54
N ARG A 215 -19.57 -8.88 -21.29
CA ARG A 215 -20.11 -8.22 -20.09
C ARG A 215 -19.45 -6.87 -19.82
N LEU A 216 -18.17 -6.68 -20.14
CA LEU A 216 -17.49 -5.38 -20.08
C LEU A 216 -18.12 -4.41 -21.10
N GLU A 217 -18.25 -4.84 -22.35
CA GLU A 217 -18.80 -4.01 -23.42
C GLU A 217 -20.25 -3.57 -23.12
N ASN A 218 -21.07 -4.45 -22.56
CA ASN A 218 -22.42 -4.15 -22.10
C ASN A 218 -22.49 -3.09 -20.97
N LYS A 219 -21.34 -2.71 -20.40
CA LYS A 219 -21.18 -1.66 -19.38
C LYS A 219 -20.39 -0.45 -19.89
N ASP A 220 -20.17 -0.34 -21.19
CA ASP A 220 -19.31 0.68 -21.80
C ASP A 220 -17.87 0.64 -21.27
N LEU A 221 -17.36 -0.56 -20.95
CA LEU A 221 -15.98 -0.84 -20.53
C LEU A 221 -15.24 -1.64 -21.61
N SER A 222 -13.90 -1.63 -21.57
CA SER A 222 -13.04 -2.47 -22.40
C SER A 222 -12.06 -3.29 -21.56
N ILE A 223 -11.29 -4.18 -22.21
CA ILE A 223 -10.18 -4.92 -21.58
C ILE A 223 -9.17 -3.98 -20.90
N SER A 224 -8.99 -2.75 -21.40
CA SER A 224 -8.09 -1.76 -20.81
C SER A 224 -8.59 -1.16 -19.49
N ASP A 225 -9.84 -1.42 -19.10
CA ASP A 225 -10.39 -1.03 -17.79
C ASP A 225 -10.17 -2.12 -16.70
N VAL A 226 -9.47 -3.22 -17.05
CA VAL A 226 -9.15 -4.35 -16.19
C VAL A 226 -7.68 -4.26 -15.76
N ASP A 227 -7.40 -3.32 -14.84
CA ASP A 227 -6.05 -3.10 -14.33
C ASP A 227 -5.52 -4.30 -13.54
N CYS A 228 -4.23 -4.62 -13.71
CA CYS A 228 -3.53 -5.49 -12.77
C CYS A 228 -3.28 -4.74 -11.46
N ILE A 229 -3.68 -5.38 -10.35
CA ILE A 229 -3.59 -4.86 -8.99
C ILE A 229 -2.40 -5.49 -8.24
N VAL A 230 -2.11 -6.77 -8.51
CA VAL A 230 -0.96 -7.51 -7.96
C VAL A 230 -0.39 -8.42 -9.04
N GLU A 231 0.91 -8.30 -9.31
CA GLU A 231 1.65 -9.36 -9.99
C GLU A 231 1.92 -10.51 -9.01
N PHE A 232 1.74 -11.72 -9.50
CA PHE A 232 1.89 -12.94 -8.74
C PHE A 232 2.78 -13.93 -9.48
N GLY A 233 4.01 -13.48 -9.80
CA GLY A 233 5.01 -14.23 -10.54
C GLY A 233 4.69 -14.20 -12.01
N GLN A 234 4.38 -15.35 -12.60
CA GLN A 234 3.87 -15.42 -13.96
C GLN A 234 2.33 -15.30 -14.02
N ASN A 235 1.66 -14.96 -12.92
CA ASN A 235 0.20 -14.82 -12.86
C ASN A 235 -0.16 -13.41 -12.39
N TRP A 236 -1.43 -13.04 -12.49
CA TRP A 236 -1.91 -11.71 -12.08
C TRP A 236 -3.21 -11.78 -11.30
N ILE A 237 -3.34 -10.85 -10.36
CA ILE A 237 -4.61 -10.51 -9.73
C ILE A 237 -5.07 -9.18 -10.30
N LEU A 238 -6.20 -9.22 -11.01
CA LEU A 238 -6.77 -8.06 -11.69
C LEU A 238 -7.94 -7.46 -10.91
N SER A 239 -8.24 -6.20 -11.20
CA SER A 239 -9.45 -5.52 -10.76
C SER A 239 -10.66 -5.99 -11.58
N ASP A 240 -11.73 -6.45 -10.94
CA ASP A 240 -13.02 -6.73 -11.59
C ASP A 240 -13.91 -5.46 -11.54
N PRO A 241 -14.04 -4.69 -12.64
CA PRO A 241 -14.91 -3.52 -12.66
C PRO A 241 -16.41 -3.88 -12.65
N LEU A 242 -16.77 -5.12 -12.98
CA LEU A 242 -18.16 -5.60 -13.08
C LEU A 242 -18.72 -6.06 -11.73
N LYS A 243 -17.86 -6.40 -10.76
CA LYS A 243 -18.25 -6.79 -9.41
C LYS A 243 -17.85 -5.75 -8.37
N LYS A 244 -18.51 -5.84 -7.20
CA LYS A 244 -18.16 -5.05 -6.02
C LYS A 244 -17.92 -5.96 -4.83
N THR A 245 -16.85 -5.69 -4.09
CA THR A 245 -16.53 -6.35 -2.83
C THR A 245 -17.48 -5.91 -1.71
N ALA A 246 -17.39 -6.57 -0.56
CA ALA A 246 -18.07 -6.15 0.68
C ALA A 246 -17.72 -4.70 1.08
N HIS A 247 -16.56 -4.21 0.64
CA HIS A 247 -16.05 -2.85 0.89
C HIS A 247 -16.48 -1.82 -0.17
N LYS A 248 -17.30 -2.22 -1.15
CA LYS A 248 -17.77 -1.39 -2.27
C LYS A 248 -16.64 -0.92 -3.19
N GLU A 249 -15.57 -1.70 -3.27
CA GLU A 249 -14.46 -1.54 -4.22
C GLU A 249 -14.64 -2.52 -5.39
N PRO A 250 -13.96 -2.33 -6.55
CA PRO A 250 -13.90 -3.36 -7.59
C PRO A 250 -13.54 -4.74 -7.03
N GLY A 251 -14.11 -5.79 -7.61
CA GLY A 251 -13.81 -7.17 -7.22
C GLY A 251 -12.40 -7.60 -7.65
N TYR A 252 -12.07 -8.87 -7.46
CA TYR A 252 -10.78 -9.42 -7.85
C TYR A 252 -10.93 -10.62 -8.80
N LEU A 253 -10.09 -10.64 -9.83
CA LEU A 253 -9.94 -11.76 -10.76
C LEU A 253 -8.54 -12.33 -10.62
N PHE A 254 -8.41 -13.63 -10.80
CA PHE A 254 -7.14 -14.30 -11.03
C PHE A 254 -7.03 -14.62 -12.52
N ILE A 255 -5.84 -14.49 -13.07
CA ILE A 255 -5.50 -14.97 -14.42
C ILE A 255 -4.11 -15.61 -14.39
N SER A 256 -4.00 -16.78 -15.00
CA SER A 256 -2.74 -17.49 -15.20
C SER A 256 -2.15 -17.14 -16.56
N HIS A 257 -0.83 -17.01 -16.68
CA HIS A 257 -0.21 -16.91 -18.02
C HIS A 257 -0.36 -18.18 -18.86
N GLU A 258 -0.70 -19.32 -18.24
CA GLU A 258 -0.75 -20.60 -18.95
C GLU A 258 -1.97 -20.71 -19.87
N ASP A 259 -3.13 -20.25 -19.41
CA ASP A 259 -4.41 -20.35 -20.11
C ASP A 259 -5.04 -18.99 -20.41
N CYS A 260 -4.58 -17.92 -19.75
CA CYS A 260 -5.15 -16.58 -19.84
C CYS A 260 -6.66 -16.53 -19.52
N GLU A 261 -7.20 -17.48 -18.77
CA GLU A 261 -8.63 -17.50 -18.39
C GLU A 261 -8.86 -16.69 -17.11
N VAL A 262 -9.87 -15.81 -17.12
CA VAL A 262 -10.22 -15.04 -15.92
C VAL A 262 -11.10 -15.83 -14.98
N VAL A 263 -10.67 -15.93 -13.74
CA VAL A 263 -11.40 -16.61 -12.67
C VAL A 263 -11.71 -15.63 -11.55
N SER A 264 -12.97 -15.59 -11.10
CA SER A 264 -13.34 -14.76 -9.96
C SER A 264 -12.80 -15.33 -8.65
N ILE A 265 -12.10 -14.51 -7.86
CA ILE A 265 -11.62 -14.91 -6.53
C ILE A 265 -12.68 -14.53 -5.48
N GLU A 266 -13.71 -15.36 -5.33
CA GLU A 266 -14.88 -15.00 -4.50
C GLU A 266 -14.53 -14.74 -3.03
N ALA A 267 -13.53 -15.43 -2.48
CA ALA A 267 -13.09 -15.22 -1.11
C ALA A 267 -12.37 -13.86 -0.92
N ALA A 268 -11.68 -13.36 -1.96
CA ALA A 268 -11.03 -12.05 -1.94
C ALA A 268 -12.05 -10.90 -1.79
N ASN A 269 -13.30 -11.11 -2.20
CA ASN A 269 -14.35 -10.09 -2.12
C ASN A 269 -14.72 -9.67 -0.69
N GLN A 270 -14.22 -10.37 0.33
CA GLN A 270 -14.37 -9.99 1.75
C GLN A 270 -13.21 -9.13 2.27
N LEU A 271 -12.11 -9.03 1.52
CA LEU A 271 -10.89 -8.37 1.95
C LEU A 271 -10.71 -7.00 1.29
N THR A 272 -9.96 -6.14 1.96
CA THR A 272 -9.38 -4.95 1.32
C THR A 272 -8.04 -5.31 0.66
N PHE A 273 -7.45 -4.38 -0.09
CA PHE A 273 -6.21 -4.63 -0.82
C PHE A 273 -5.01 -5.02 0.08
N GLY A 274 -4.88 -4.43 1.27
CA GLY A 274 -3.75 -4.71 2.18
C GLY A 274 -3.66 -6.20 2.57
N PRO A 275 -4.73 -6.80 3.10
CA PRO A 275 -4.80 -8.22 3.40
C PRO A 275 -4.57 -9.17 2.21
N ILE A 276 -4.93 -8.76 0.99
CA ILE A 276 -4.66 -9.51 -0.25
C ILE A 276 -3.17 -9.53 -0.54
N LEU A 277 -2.53 -8.36 -0.56
CA LEU A 277 -1.07 -8.24 -0.76
C LEU A 277 -0.30 -9.05 0.30
N LEU A 278 -0.75 -9.00 1.55
CA LEU A 278 -0.15 -9.74 2.65
C LEU A 278 -0.19 -11.27 2.42
N ARG A 279 -1.33 -11.79 1.95
CA ARG A 279 -1.49 -13.22 1.61
C ARG A 279 -0.64 -13.62 0.42
N VAL A 280 -0.52 -12.77 -0.61
CA VAL A 280 0.39 -13.02 -1.76
C VAL A 280 1.83 -13.17 -1.29
N PHE A 281 2.32 -12.24 -0.45
CA PHE A 281 3.66 -12.34 0.12
C PHE A 281 3.83 -13.57 1.00
N ALA A 282 2.87 -13.86 1.87
CA ALA A 282 2.93 -15.03 2.74
C ALA A 282 2.93 -16.33 1.93
N GLN A 283 2.06 -16.46 0.93
CA GLN A 283 2.01 -17.64 0.07
C GLN A 283 3.36 -17.89 -0.60
N ARG A 284 3.96 -16.84 -1.18
CA ARG A 284 5.21 -17.02 -1.92
C ARG A 284 6.43 -17.21 -1.02
N ILE A 285 6.53 -16.46 0.08
CA ILE A 285 7.73 -16.45 0.94
C ILE A 285 7.71 -17.59 1.96
N LEU A 286 6.55 -17.85 2.56
CA LEU A 286 6.42 -18.81 3.65
C LEU A 286 6.00 -20.21 3.20
N ASP A 287 5.76 -20.41 1.90
CA ASP A 287 5.27 -21.67 1.34
C ASP A 287 4.01 -22.18 2.10
N GLU A 288 3.14 -21.26 2.51
CA GLU A 288 1.89 -21.64 3.17
C GLU A 288 0.90 -22.17 2.13
N GLU A 289 0.32 -23.34 2.40
CA GLU A 289 -0.69 -23.94 1.54
C GLU A 289 -1.88 -22.99 1.35
N TYR A 290 -2.07 -22.58 0.09
CA TYR A 290 -3.22 -21.94 -0.53
C TYR A 290 -4.08 -21.00 0.32
N PHE A 291 -3.97 -19.70 0.03
CA PHE A 291 -4.99 -18.73 0.38
C PHE A 291 -6.02 -18.64 -0.76
N SER A 292 -7.24 -19.12 -0.50
CA SER A 292 -8.38 -19.02 -1.42
C SER A 292 -8.72 -17.60 -1.86
N GLU A 293 -8.19 -16.60 -1.15
CA GLU A 293 -8.39 -15.18 -1.37
C GLU A 293 -7.40 -14.57 -2.37
N VAL A 294 -6.42 -15.33 -2.86
CA VAL A 294 -5.41 -14.82 -3.82
C VAL A 294 -5.06 -15.81 -4.93
N TYR A 295 -5.50 -17.06 -4.83
CA TYR A 295 -5.31 -18.09 -5.85
C TYR A 295 -6.64 -18.82 -6.06
N SER A 296 -6.97 -19.20 -7.29
CA SER A 296 -8.17 -19.97 -7.63
C SER A 296 -7.83 -21.29 -8.29
#